data_AF-A0A818XK08-F1
#
_entry.id   AF-A0A818XK08-F1
#
_cell.length_a   1.000
_cell.length_b   1.000
_cell.length_c   1.000
_cell.angle_alpha   90.00
_cell.angle_beta   90.00
_cell.angle_gamma   90.00
#
_symmetry.space_group_name_H-M   'P 1'
#
loop_
_entity.id
_entity.type
_entity.pdbx_description
1 polymer ?
#
loop_
_entity_poly.entity_id
_entity_poly.type
_entity_poly.pdbx_seq_one_letter_code
_entity_poly.pdbx_strand_id
1 'polypeptide(L)'
;MEIGDNILVDGKYPATILYIGLVDDHSGQWIGIEYWNQQGKHNGTLNGKFYFQTKHQLNGAFIRQQRIQYGNSFTQAIYKQYIKAFSNDYITEDINYSLFGFIIIIIETLDLICVADRENGRIVCFDEGNDDDETNEYDQGQVKAIIDHPLMRTVYAIHYDSNKHRLYAVSESFGQLIATWEPNDKFGEPHDLTLSVNGRSLFVGEIHPNRIDSFDVLN
;
A
#
# COMPACT_ATOMS: atom_id res chain seq x y z
N MET A 1 5.86 7.01 19.18
CA MET A 1 5.29 6.36 20.37
C MET A 1 4.22 7.24 20.93
N GLU A 2 3.02 7.06 20.41
CA GLU A 2 1.83 7.78 20.82
C GLU A 2 0.72 6.75 21.07
N ILE A 3 -0.31 7.17 21.81
CA ILE A 3 -1.52 6.34 21.97
C ILE A 3 -2.18 6.24 20.60
N GLY A 4 -2.53 5.01 20.19
CA GLY A 4 -3.04 4.69 18.87
C GLY A 4 -2.01 4.06 17.93
N ASP A 5 -0.70 4.14 18.23
CA ASP A 5 0.33 3.51 17.40
C ASP A 5 0.14 1.99 17.34
N ASN A 6 0.28 1.42 16.13
CA ASN A 6 0.38 -0.01 15.90
C ASN A 6 1.84 -0.46 16.01
N ILE A 7 2.06 -1.56 16.73
CA ILE A 7 3.40 -2.04 17.09
C ILE A 7 3.47 -3.57 17.01
N LEU A 8 4.69 -4.10 16.96
CA LEU A 8 5.00 -5.50 17.20
C LEU A 8 5.64 -5.64 18.58
N VAL A 9 5.06 -6.49 19.42
CA VAL A 9 5.66 -6.89 20.70
C VAL A 9 6.62 -8.05 20.46
N ASP A 10 7.87 -7.89 20.90
CA ASP A 10 8.98 -8.83 20.67
C ASP A 10 9.16 -9.21 19.19
N GLY A 11 8.79 -8.31 18.27
CA GLY A 11 8.87 -8.53 16.82
C GLY A 11 7.88 -9.55 16.25
N LYS A 12 6.92 -10.04 17.06
CA LYS A 12 6.04 -11.16 16.68
C LYS A 12 4.57 -10.89 16.87
N TYR A 13 4.19 -10.18 17.93
CA TYR A 13 2.79 -10.09 18.33
C TYR A 13 2.23 -8.69 18.06
N PRO A 14 1.35 -8.52 17.06
CA PRO A 14 0.80 -7.20 16.73
C PRO A 14 -0.14 -6.70 17.83
N ALA A 15 -0.01 -5.42 18.14
CA ALA A 15 -0.77 -4.74 19.18
C ALA A 15 -0.92 -3.24 18.91
N THR A 16 -1.89 -2.61 19.55
CA THR A 16 -2.11 -1.16 19.51
C THR A 16 -1.84 -0.55 20.89
N ILE A 17 -1.16 0.60 20.95
CA ILE A 17 -0.90 1.32 22.20
C ILE A 17 -2.19 2.01 22.67
N LEU A 18 -2.60 1.75 23.91
CA LEU A 18 -3.80 2.33 24.53
C LEU A 18 -3.49 3.21 25.75
N TYR A 19 -2.30 3.08 26.34
CA TYR A 19 -1.90 3.85 27.50
C TYR A 19 -0.39 4.06 27.53
N ILE A 20 0.04 5.25 27.95
CA ILE A 20 1.43 5.58 28.21
C ILE A 20 1.47 6.34 29.53
N GLY A 21 2.09 5.77 30.56
CA GLY A 21 2.17 6.45 31.84
C GLY A 21 2.66 5.59 32.99
N LEU A 22 2.54 6.12 34.20
CA LEU A 22 2.88 5.41 35.42
C LEU A 22 1.79 4.37 35.76
N VAL A 23 2.19 3.30 36.42
CA VAL A 23 1.28 2.25 36.91
C VAL A 23 1.55 2.08 38.40
N ASP A 24 0.49 2.05 39.20
CA ASP A 24 0.60 1.93 40.66
C ASP A 24 1.42 0.68 41.03
N ASP A 25 2.22 0.79 42.08
CA ASP A 25 3.13 -0.25 42.57
C ASP A 25 4.22 -0.71 41.58
N HIS A 26 4.37 -0.03 40.43
CA HIS A 26 5.39 -0.35 39.44
C HIS A 26 6.26 0.87 39.13
N SER A 27 7.58 0.68 39.10
CA SER A 27 8.51 1.78 38.84
C SER A 27 8.55 2.16 37.35
N GLY A 28 8.71 3.46 37.09
CA GLY A 28 8.90 4.01 35.75
C GLY A 28 7.65 3.92 34.86
N GLN A 29 7.82 4.32 33.60
CA GLN A 29 6.74 4.36 32.61
C GLN A 29 6.42 2.96 32.08
N TRP A 30 5.13 2.72 31.87
CA TRP A 30 4.58 1.52 31.26
C TRP A 30 3.73 1.87 30.07
N ILE A 31 3.63 0.91 29.16
CA ILE A 31 2.81 1.00 27.95
C ILE A 31 1.70 -0.02 28.08
N GLY A 32 0.46 0.45 28.16
CA GLY A 32 -0.72 -0.39 28.05
C GLY A 32 -1.04 -0.61 26.59
N ILE A 33 -1.22 -1.86 26.21
CA ILE A 33 -1.45 -2.29 24.83
C ILE A 33 -2.68 -3.20 24.74
N GLU A 34 -3.30 -3.24 23.57
CA GLU A 34 -4.25 -4.26 23.17
C GLU A 34 -3.64 -5.10 22.04
N TYR A 35 -3.44 -6.40 22.28
CA TYR A 35 -3.10 -7.34 21.22
C TYR A 35 -4.28 -7.51 20.26
N TRP A 36 -3.98 -7.68 18.98
CA TRP A 36 -5.02 -7.93 17.97
C TRP A 36 -5.67 -9.31 18.15
N ASN A 37 -4.92 -10.28 18.67
CA ASN A 37 -5.37 -11.63 19.02
C ASN A 37 -5.32 -11.87 20.54
N GLN A 38 -5.96 -12.94 21.03
CA GLN A 38 -6.02 -13.29 22.47
C GLN A 38 -4.66 -13.72 23.05
N GLN A 39 -3.77 -12.75 23.25
CA GLN A 39 -2.42 -12.90 23.83
C GLN A 39 -2.23 -12.06 25.10
N GLY A 40 -3.25 -11.26 25.45
CA GLY A 40 -3.24 -10.42 26.64
C GLY A 40 -3.61 -11.19 27.90
N LYS A 41 -3.70 -10.45 28.99
CA LYS A 41 -3.94 -10.98 30.34
C LYS A 41 -5.11 -10.32 31.05
N HIS A 42 -5.46 -9.10 30.65
CA HIS A 42 -6.45 -8.27 31.33
C HIS A 42 -7.10 -7.29 30.37
N ASN A 43 -8.12 -6.57 30.81
CA ASN A 43 -8.84 -5.57 30.02
C ASN A 43 -8.28 -4.15 30.15
N GLY A 44 -7.13 -3.99 30.84
CA GLY A 44 -6.52 -2.69 31.15
C GLY A 44 -6.72 -2.23 32.60
N THR A 45 -7.27 -3.10 33.44
CA THR A 45 -7.26 -2.93 34.90
C THR A 45 -6.07 -3.60 35.58
N LEU A 46 -5.56 -2.96 36.63
CA LEU A 46 -4.64 -3.56 37.59
C LEU A 46 -5.10 -3.23 39.01
N ASN A 47 -5.23 -4.23 39.87
CA ASN A 47 -5.69 -4.09 41.26
C ASN A 47 -7.02 -3.30 41.42
N GLY A 48 -7.95 -3.46 40.47
CA GLY A 48 -9.25 -2.78 40.49
C GLY A 48 -9.24 -1.34 39.96
N LYS A 49 -8.08 -0.79 39.58
CA LYS A 49 -7.95 0.52 38.94
C LYS A 49 -7.86 0.38 37.43
N PHE A 50 -8.59 1.22 36.69
CA PHE A 50 -8.56 1.27 35.23
C PHE A 50 -7.49 2.22 34.74
N TYR A 51 -6.70 1.77 33.76
CA TYR A 51 -5.71 2.59 33.05
C TYR A 51 -6.06 2.76 31.58
N PHE A 52 -6.57 1.70 30.96
CA PHE A 52 -7.13 1.68 29.61
C PHE A 52 -8.23 0.62 29.52
N GLN A 53 -8.89 0.54 28.37
CA GLN A 53 -9.93 -0.45 28.11
C GLN A 53 -9.69 -1.12 26.75
N THR A 54 -9.68 -2.45 26.75
CA THR A 54 -9.62 -3.27 25.53
C THR A 54 -11.01 -3.66 25.03
N LYS A 55 -11.11 -4.01 23.74
CA LYS A 55 -12.32 -4.58 23.12
C LYS A 55 -12.62 -5.97 23.67
N HIS A 56 -11.58 -6.78 23.92
CA HIS A 56 -11.71 -8.11 24.51
C HIS A 56 -10.98 -8.21 25.84
N GLN A 57 -11.61 -8.87 26.82
CA GLN A 57 -11.13 -8.90 28.21
C GLN A 57 -9.72 -9.49 28.39
N LEU A 58 -9.26 -10.33 27.45
CA LEU A 58 -7.97 -11.01 27.51
C LEU A 58 -6.99 -10.52 26.43
N ASN A 59 -7.19 -9.32 25.88
CA ASN A 59 -6.28 -8.76 24.88
C ASN A 59 -5.32 -7.70 25.45
N GLY A 60 -5.56 -7.19 26.66
CA GLY A 60 -4.74 -6.13 27.24
C GLY A 60 -3.50 -6.65 27.97
N ALA A 61 -2.41 -5.89 27.88
CA ALA A 61 -1.19 -6.12 28.64
C ALA A 61 -0.49 -4.80 28.98
N PHE A 62 0.28 -4.79 30.06
CA PHE A 62 1.30 -3.77 30.32
C PHE A 62 2.68 -4.28 29.91
N ILE A 63 3.39 -3.53 29.08
CA ILE A 63 4.75 -3.86 28.62
C ILE A 63 5.71 -2.70 28.84
N ARG A 64 7.01 -3.00 28.73
CA ARG A 64 8.08 -1.99 28.68
C ARG A 64 8.34 -1.58 27.24
N GLN A 65 8.72 -0.33 27.05
CA GLN A 65 9.08 0.23 25.74
C GLN A 65 10.11 -0.61 24.99
N GLN A 66 11.02 -1.30 25.68
CA GLN A 66 12.05 -2.16 25.08
C GLN A 66 11.49 -3.34 24.27
N ARG A 67 10.26 -3.76 24.58
CA ARG A 67 9.58 -4.86 23.87
C ARG A 67 8.84 -4.37 22.63
N ILE A 68 8.77 -3.06 22.43
CA ILE A 68 8.08 -2.43 21.30
C ILE A 68 9.05 -2.37 20.14
N GLN A 69 8.66 -2.98 19.03
CA GLN A 69 9.22 -2.73 17.73
C GLN A 69 8.14 -2.04 16.90
N TYR A 70 8.47 -0.90 16.31
CA TYR A 70 7.63 -0.37 15.26
C TYR A 70 7.81 -1.31 14.07
N GLY A 71 6.71 -1.74 13.45
CA GLY A 71 6.78 -2.53 12.23
C GLY A 71 7.68 -1.83 11.21
N ASN A 72 8.20 -2.58 10.24
CA ASN A 72 8.85 -1.93 9.10
C ASN A 72 7.87 -0.88 8.60
N SER A 73 8.27 0.40 8.56
CA SER A 73 7.39 1.39 7.96
C SER A 73 7.05 0.92 6.54
N PHE A 74 5.92 1.33 6.01
CA PHE A 74 5.58 1.10 4.61
C PHE A 74 6.78 1.39 3.67
N THR A 75 7.53 2.45 3.97
CA THR A 75 8.80 2.81 3.33
C THR A 75 9.89 1.74 3.46
N GLN A 76 10.06 1.12 4.62
CA GLN A 76 11.02 0.04 4.85
C GLN A 76 10.59 -1.28 4.19
N ALA A 77 9.29 -1.55 4.09
CA ALA A 77 8.76 -2.68 3.33
C ALA A 77 9.04 -2.49 1.83
N ILE A 78 8.71 -1.31 1.28
CA ILE A 78 9.08 -0.94 -0.11
C ILE A 78 10.59 -1.04 -0.32
N TYR A 79 11.39 -0.52 0.62
CA TYR A 79 12.84 -0.56 0.52
C TYR A 79 13.37 -2.01 0.48
N LYS A 80 12.88 -2.88 1.36
CA LYS A 80 13.33 -4.28 1.40
C LYS A 80 12.92 -5.07 0.16
N GLN A 81 11.70 -4.84 -0.34
CA GLN A 81 11.15 -5.61 -1.45
C GLN A 81 11.66 -5.13 -2.82
N TYR A 82 11.72 -3.80 -3.03
CA TYR A 82 12.02 -3.22 -4.35
C TYR A 82 13.40 -2.57 -4.46
N ILE A 83 14.01 -2.11 -3.36
CA ILE A 83 15.28 -1.37 -3.42
C ILE A 83 16.47 -2.27 -3.07
N LYS A 84 16.34 -3.15 -2.09
CA LYS A 84 17.41 -4.06 -1.65
C LYS A 84 17.84 -5.06 -2.73
N ALA A 85 16.95 -5.41 -3.66
CA ALA A 85 17.27 -6.22 -4.84
C ALA A 85 18.27 -5.52 -5.80
N PHE A 86 18.41 -4.19 -5.69
CA PHE A 86 19.25 -3.38 -6.58
C PHE A 86 20.48 -2.76 -5.92
N SER A 87 20.60 -2.74 -4.58
CA SER A 87 21.75 -2.12 -3.89
C SER A 87 22.61 -3.15 -3.15
N ASN A 88 23.63 -3.68 -3.82
CA ASN A 88 24.89 -4.02 -3.13
C ASN A 88 25.67 -2.72 -2.96
N ASP A 89 25.40 -1.97 -1.89
CA ASP A 89 26.36 -1.18 -1.12
C ASP A 89 25.65 -0.16 -0.22
N TYR A 90 26.24 0.05 0.96
CA TYR A 90 25.83 1.02 1.97
C TYR A 90 25.87 2.47 1.42
N ILE A 91 24.86 3.29 1.71
CA ILE A 91 24.98 4.55 2.51
C ILE A 91 23.62 5.24 2.65
N THR A 92 23.51 5.90 3.81
CA THR A 92 22.44 6.66 4.45
C THR A 92 22.22 8.07 3.89
N GLU A 93 21.02 8.58 4.22
CA GLU A 93 20.63 9.99 4.38
C GLU A 93 20.45 10.86 3.12
N ASP A 94 19.29 11.54 3.12
CA ASP A 94 18.78 12.51 2.16
C ASP A 94 18.62 12.02 0.72
N ILE A 95 17.44 11.47 0.42
CA ILE A 95 17.10 11.19 -0.97
C ILE A 95 15.71 11.67 -1.37
N ASN A 96 15.72 12.85 -1.99
CA ASN A 96 14.77 13.24 -3.02
C ASN A 96 14.96 12.29 -4.20
N TYR A 97 14.11 11.28 -4.34
CA TYR A 97 14.01 10.54 -5.59
C TYR A 97 12.74 10.91 -6.33
N SER A 98 12.94 11.63 -7.43
CA SER A 98 12.12 11.46 -8.63
C SER A 98 12.33 10.02 -9.10
N LEU A 99 11.52 9.08 -8.62
CA LEU A 99 11.51 7.69 -9.06
C LEU A 99 10.88 7.65 -10.46
N PHE A 100 11.73 7.78 -11.48
CA PHE A 100 11.39 7.38 -12.84
C PHE A 100 11.02 5.90 -12.83
N GLY A 101 9.74 5.58 -13.06
CA GLY A 101 9.35 4.29 -13.62
C GLY A 101 8.68 3.25 -12.73
N PHE A 102 8.37 3.52 -11.46
CA PHE A 102 7.61 2.58 -10.62
C PHE A 102 6.21 3.12 -10.34
N ILE A 103 5.21 2.53 -10.98
CA ILE A 103 3.81 2.83 -10.68
C ILE A 103 3.33 1.74 -9.73
N ILE A 104 3.36 2.08 -8.44
CA ILE A 104 2.88 1.27 -7.33
C ILE A 104 1.53 1.86 -6.91
N ILE A 105 0.52 1.00 -6.73
CA ILE A 105 -0.76 1.38 -6.15
C ILE A 105 -1.09 0.51 -4.96
N ILE A 106 -1.74 1.11 -3.95
CA ILE A 106 -2.28 0.41 -2.80
C ILE A 106 -3.79 0.33 -2.97
N ILE A 107 -4.35 -0.86 -2.82
CA ILE A 107 -5.79 -1.11 -2.90
C ILE A 107 -6.26 -1.49 -1.50
N GLU A 108 -6.54 -0.48 -0.69
CA GLU A 108 -6.89 -0.66 0.74
C GLU A 108 -8.10 -1.57 0.94
N THR A 109 -9.06 -1.57 0.02
CA THR A 109 -10.26 -2.42 0.12
C THR A 109 -9.99 -3.91 -0.06
N LEU A 110 -8.89 -4.26 -0.72
CA LEU A 110 -8.48 -5.63 -0.99
C LEU A 110 -7.22 -6.02 -0.20
N ASP A 111 -6.63 -5.08 0.54
CA ASP A 111 -5.35 -5.24 1.23
C ASP A 111 -4.21 -5.68 0.29
N LEU A 112 -4.22 -5.13 -0.92
CA LEU A 112 -3.27 -5.44 -1.98
C LEU A 112 -2.33 -4.27 -2.26
N ILE A 113 -1.06 -4.59 -2.53
CA ILE A 113 -0.12 -3.68 -3.18
C ILE A 113 0.12 -4.21 -4.58
N CYS A 114 -0.14 -3.41 -5.61
CA CYS A 114 0.08 -3.78 -7.00
C CYS A 114 1.16 -2.93 -7.65
N VAL A 115 1.99 -3.56 -8.48
CA VAL A 115 3.12 -2.93 -9.18
C VAL A 115 3.03 -3.18 -10.67
N ALA A 116 3.18 -2.11 -11.45
CA ALA A 116 3.37 -2.21 -12.90
C ALA A 116 4.81 -2.62 -13.19
N ASP A 117 5.02 -3.88 -13.54
CA ASP A 117 6.29 -4.36 -14.05
C ASP A 117 6.38 -4.02 -15.54
N ARG A 118 6.86 -2.80 -15.82
CA ARG A 118 6.97 -2.26 -17.18
C ARG A 118 7.89 -3.10 -18.07
N GLU A 119 8.95 -3.67 -17.51
CA GLU A 119 9.97 -4.43 -18.24
C GLU A 119 9.41 -5.78 -18.71
N ASN A 120 8.54 -6.41 -17.91
CA ASN A 120 7.88 -7.67 -18.27
C ASN A 120 6.43 -7.50 -18.75
N GLY A 121 5.90 -6.28 -18.79
CA GLY A 121 4.55 -6.00 -19.31
C GLY A 121 3.40 -6.56 -18.46
N ARG A 122 3.59 -6.70 -17.15
CA ARG A 122 2.62 -7.32 -16.22
C ARG A 122 2.29 -6.45 -15.02
N ILE A 123 1.21 -6.79 -14.32
CA ILE A 123 0.92 -6.30 -12.97
C ILE A 123 1.24 -7.42 -11.98
N VAL A 124 1.95 -7.10 -10.91
CA VAL A 124 2.15 -8.03 -9.80
C VAL A 124 1.51 -7.44 -8.55
N CYS A 125 0.60 -8.19 -7.91
CA CYS A 125 -0.07 -7.79 -6.69
C CYS A 125 0.36 -8.68 -5.52
N PHE A 126 0.49 -8.09 -4.33
CA PHE A 126 0.96 -8.72 -3.09
C PHE A 126 -0.07 -8.50 -1.98
N ASP A 127 -0.39 -9.52 -1.20
CA ASP A 127 -1.24 -9.44 0.00
C ASP A 127 -0.43 -9.58 1.30
N GLU A 128 -0.99 -9.19 2.44
CA GLU A 128 -0.43 -9.54 3.75
C GLU A 128 -0.71 -11.02 4.08
N GLY A 129 0.04 -11.94 3.48
CA GLY A 129 -0.05 -13.35 3.91
C GLY A 129 0.60 -14.41 3.05
N ASN A 130 0.73 -14.17 1.74
CA ASN A 130 1.33 -15.12 0.81
C ASN A 130 2.65 -14.60 0.25
N ASP A 131 3.75 -15.19 0.72
CA ASP A 131 5.03 -15.27 0.01
C ASP A 131 4.94 -16.22 -1.21
N ASP A 132 3.77 -16.84 -1.45
CA ASP A 132 3.56 -17.78 -2.54
C ASP A 132 3.39 -17.03 -3.86
N ASP A 133 4.41 -17.22 -4.69
CA ASP A 133 4.68 -16.87 -6.08
C ASP A 133 3.56 -17.20 -7.10
N GLU A 134 2.28 -17.16 -6.75
CA GLU A 134 1.18 -17.17 -7.74
C GLU A 134 1.08 -15.81 -8.43
N THR A 135 2.17 -15.47 -9.13
CA THR A 135 2.25 -14.38 -10.07
C THR A 135 1.32 -14.70 -11.25
N ASN A 136 0.18 -14.03 -11.32
CA ASN A 136 -0.62 -14.00 -12.54
C ASN A 136 0.18 -13.25 -13.61
N GLU A 137 1.01 -13.99 -14.34
CA GLU A 137 1.84 -13.47 -15.41
C GLU A 137 0.94 -13.03 -16.58
N TYR A 138 0.90 -11.73 -16.83
CA TYR A 138 0.12 -11.14 -17.91
C TYR A 138 1.03 -10.72 -19.06
N ASP A 139 0.93 -11.38 -20.21
CA ASP A 139 1.80 -11.17 -21.37
C ASP A 139 1.05 -10.43 -22.51
N GLN A 140 0.72 -9.15 -22.33
CA GLN A 140 0.17 -8.30 -23.41
C GLN A 140 0.67 -6.83 -23.38
N GLY A 141 1.99 -6.63 -23.32
CA GLY A 141 2.65 -5.37 -23.66
C GLY A 141 2.97 -4.44 -22.49
N GLN A 142 3.69 -3.34 -22.74
CA GLN A 142 4.19 -2.45 -21.68
C GLN A 142 3.05 -1.81 -20.87
N VAL A 143 2.89 -2.24 -19.63
CA VAL A 143 2.04 -1.58 -18.63
C VAL A 143 2.63 -0.19 -18.37
N LYS A 144 1.80 0.84 -18.56
CA LYS A 144 2.15 2.24 -18.35
C LYS A 144 1.62 2.80 -17.05
N ALA A 145 0.60 2.19 -16.45
CA ALA A 145 0.11 2.53 -15.12
C ALA A 145 -0.90 1.50 -14.59
N ILE A 146 -1.25 1.63 -13.32
CA ILE A 146 -2.31 0.87 -12.66
C ILE A 146 -3.25 1.85 -11.97
N ILE A 147 -4.56 1.61 -12.04
CA ILE A 147 -5.54 2.37 -11.26
C ILE A 147 -6.58 1.45 -10.62
N ASP A 148 -6.98 1.75 -9.38
CA ASP A 148 -8.17 1.21 -8.74
C ASP A 148 -9.38 2.10 -9.02
N HIS A 149 -10.45 1.51 -9.57
CA HIS A 149 -11.68 2.23 -9.81
C HIS A 149 -12.64 2.15 -8.61
N PRO A 150 -12.87 3.26 -7.89
CA PRO A 150 -13.53 3.24 -6.58
C PRO A 150 -14.98 2.72 -6.62
N LEU A 151 -15.68 2.86 -7.76
CA LEU A 151 -17.07 2.43 -7.91
C LEU A 151 -17.22 1.04 -8.54
N MET A 152 -16.22 0.59 -9.29
CA MET A 152 -16.27 -0.69 -10.00
C MET A 152 -15.53 -1.78 -9.23
N ARG A 153 -14.72 -1.38 -8.23
CA ARG A 153 -13.87 -2.28 -7.43
C ARG A 153 -13.04 -3.17 -8.35
N THR A 154 -12.46 -2.56 -9.37
CA THR A 154 -11.68 -3.25 -10.40
C THR A 154 -10.39 -2.49 -10.60
N VAL A 155 -9.29 -3.23 -10.60
CA VAL A 155 -7.95 -2.73 -10.93
C VAL A 155 -7.77 -2.79 -12.43
N TYR A 156 -7.27 -1.70 -13.02
CA TYR A 156 -6.94 -1.63 -14.44
C TYR A 156 -5.44 -1.57 -14.64
N ALA A 157 -4.92 -2.44 -15.51
CA ALA A 157 -3.64 -2.14 -16.17
C ALA A 157 -3.92 -1.22 -17.34
N ILE A 158 -3.19 -0.12 -17.43
CA ILE A 158 -3.23 0.74 -18.60
C ILE A 158 -2.02 0.48 -19.48
N HIS A 159 -2.27 -0.07 -20.66
CA HIS A 159 -1.25 -0.31 -21.69
C HIS A 159 -1.28 0.83 -22.71
N TYR A 160 -0.11 1.31 -23.15
CA TYR A 160 0.00 2.24 -24.27
C TYR A 160 0.55 1.52 -25.50
N ASP A 161 -0.26 1.41 -26.55
CA ASP A 161 0.22 0.96 -27.86
C ASP A 161 0.67 2.18 -28.67
N SER A 162 1.98 2.33 -28.81
CA SER A 162 2.58 3.44 -29.56
C SER A 162 2.27 3.40 -31.06
N ASN A 163 1.94 2.23 -31.63
CA ASN A 163 1.58 2.11 -33.04
C ASN A 163 0.14 2.56 -33.28
N LYS A 164 -0.74 2.34 -32.30
CA LYS A 164 -2.16 2.72 -32.37
C LYS A 164 -2.47 4.03 -31.66
N HIS A 165 -1.51 4.63 -30.97
CA HIS A 165 -1.65 5.86 -30.18
C HIS A 165 -2.82 5.80 -29.18
N ARG A 166 -2.92 4.71 -28.43
CA ARG A 166 -4.13 4.37 -27.67
C ARG A 166 -3.81 3.73 -26.32
N LEU A 167 -4.63 4.03 -25.31
CA LEU A 167 -4.58 3.43 -23.99
C LEU A 167 -5.63 2.33 -23.85
N TYR A 168 -5.28 1.21 -23.22
CA TYR A 168 -6.18 0.08 -22.97
C TYR A 168 -6.28 -0.19 -21.49
N ALA A 169 -7.50 -0.29 -20.95
CA ALA A 169 -7.73 -0.90 -19.64
C ALA A 169 -8.02 -2.38 -19.80
N VAL A 170 -7.28 -3.21 -19.08
CA VAL A 170 -7.59 -4.64 -18.91
C VAL A 170 -8.02 -4.91 -17.47
N SER A 171 -8.98 -5.82 -17.29
CA SER A 171 -9.40 -6.27 -15.95
C SER A 171 -8.35 -7.22 -15.36
N GLU A 172 -8.12 -7.05 -14.05
CA GLU A 172 -7.31 -7.93 -13.20
C GLU A 172 -7.60 -9.41 -13.42
N SER A 173 -8.86 -9.78 -13.64
CA SER A 173 -9.27 -11.19 -13.53
C SER A 173 -9.00 -12.03 -14.79
N PHE A 174 -8.96 -11.46 -16.00
CA PHE A 174 -8.95 -12.29 -17.24
C PHE A 174 -8.31 -11.66 -18.48
N GLY A 175 -7.60 -10.53 -18.35
CA GLY A 175 -7.07 -9.86 -19.56
C GLY A 175 -8.13 -9.37 -20.52
N GLN A 176 -9.37 -9.29 -20.05
CA GLN A 176 -10.47 -8.80 -20.83
C GLN A 176 -10.21 -7.33 -21.09
N LEU A 177 -10.24 -6.93 -22.37
CA LEU A 177 -10.26 -5.53 -22.73
C LEU A 177 -11.56 -4.91 -22.19
N ILE A 178 -11.42 -4.02 -21.22
CA ILE A 178 -12.55 -3.37 -20.54
C ILE A 178 -12.87 -2.04 -21.21
N ALA A 179 -11.84 -1.25 -21.50
CA ALA A 179 -12.03 0.07 -22.07
C ALA A 179 -10.82 0.50 -22.91
N THR A 180 -11.05 1.51 -23.74
CA THR A 180 -10.06 2.06 -24.65
C THR A 180 -10.23 3.56 -24.70
N TRP A 181 -9.12 4.30 -24.59
CA TRP A 181 -9.11 5.75 -24.69
C TRP A 181 -8.11 6.22 -25.73
N GLU A 182 -8.56 7.15 -26.57
CA GLU A 182 -7.77 7.79 -27.61
C GLU A 182 -8.12 9.28 -27.69
N PRO A 183 -7.13 10.18 -27.78
CA PRO A 183 -7.38 11.60 -27.99
C PRO A 183 -7.82 11.83 -29.44
N ASN A 184 -8.46 12.97 -29.72
CA ASN A 184 -8.94 13.32 -31.06
C ASN A 184 -7.81 13.33 -32.13
N ASP A 185 -6.58 13.63 -31.71
CA ASP A 185 -5.40 13.55 -32.57
C ASP A 185 -4.63 12.23 -32.30
N LYS A 186 -3.60 12.31 -31.48
CA LYS A 186 -2.78 11.20 -31.00
C LYS A 186 -2.11 11.59 -29.70
N PHE A 187 -1.81 10.59 -28.88
CA PHE A 187 -0.88 10.78 -27.77
C PHE A 187 0.52 11.08 -28.32
N GLY A 188 1.21 12.02 -27.67
CA GLY A 188 2.65 12.24 -27.81
C GLY A 188 3.41 11.25 -26.94
N GLU A 189 3.65 11.61 -25.68
CA GLU A 189 4.33 10.78 -24.68
C GLU A 189 3.54 10.75 -23.36
N PRO A 190 2.52 9.87 -23.27
CA PRO A 190 1.78 9.66 -22.03
C PRO A 190 2.69 9.00 -21.00
N HIS A 191 2.79 9.62 -19.83
CA HIS A 191 3.75 9.26 -18.80
C HIS A 191 3.09 8.85 -17.49
N ASP A 192 1.95 9.48 -17.16
CA ASP A 192 1.23 9.20 -15.92
C ASP A 192 -0.28 9.35 -16.14
N LEU A 193 -1.08 8.78 -15.24
CA LEU A 193 -2.52 8.83 -15.33
C LEU A 193 -3.22 8.64 -13.97
N THR A 194 -4.40 9.21 -13.84
CA THR A 194 -5.18 9.16 -12.59
C THR A 194 -6.68 9.27 -12.86
N LEU A 195 -7.49 8.85 -11.90
CA LEU A 195 -8.94 9.01 -11.94
C LEU A 195 -9.40 10.20 -11.09
N SER A 196 -10.45 10.85 -11.55
CA SER A 196 -11.29 11.71 -10.71
C SER A 196 -11.82 10.95 -9.48
N VAL A 197 -12.09 11.68 -8.40
CA VAL A 197 -12.60 11.13 -7.13
C VAL A 197 -13.88 10.29 -7.30
N ASN A 198 -14.72 10.64 -8.27
CA ASN A 198 -15.96 9.92 -8.55
C ASN A 198 -15.78 8.76 -9.57
N GLY A 199 -14.56 8.49 -10.02
CA GLY A 199 -14.21 7.47 -11.02
C GLY A 199 -14.66 7.77 -12.45
N ARG A 200 -15.31 8.90 -12.73
CA ARG A 200 -15.97 9.13 -14.03
C ARG A 200 -15.02 9.62 -15.11
N SER A 201 -13.99 10.35 -14.72
CA SER A 201 -13.00 10.91 -15.64
C SER A 201 -11.62 10.35 -15.37
N LEU A 202 -10.93 9.93 -16.43
CA LEU A 202 -9.52 9.56 -16.49
C LEU A 202 -8.72 10.75 -17.00
N PHE A 203 -7.64 11.09 -16.31
CA PHE A 203 -6.69 12.11 -16.73
C PHE A 203 -5.38 11.45 -17.11
N VAL A 204 -4.80 11.87 -18.24
CA VAL A 204 -3.53 11.36 -18.76
C VAL A 204 -2.56 12.53 -18.87
N GLY A 205 -1.48 12.48 -18.12
CA GLY A 205 -0.39 13.45 -18.19
C GLY A 205 0.63 13.06 -19.26
N GLU A 206 0.87 13.96 -20.20
CA GLU A 206 1.85 13.78 -21.27
C GLU A 206 3.03 14.72 -21.06
N ILE A 207 4.25 14.16 -21.00
CA ILE A 207 5.49 14.97 -20.84
C ILE A 207 5.93 15.63 -22.16
N HIS A 208 5.44 15.11 -23.28
CA HIS A 208 5.54 15.75 -24.59
C HIS A 208 4.21 15.59 -25.30
N PRO A 209 3.46 16.68 -25.58
CA PRO A 209 3.89 18.10 -25.58
C PRO A 209 3.65 18.88 -24.27
N ASN A 210 3.70 18.26 -23.07
CA ASN A 210 3.33 18.88 -21.79
C ASN A 210 1.85 19.30 -21.73
N ARG A 211 0.95 18.31 -21.76
CA ARG A 211 -0.49 18.54 -21.62
C ARG A 211 -1.17 17.46 -20.79
N ILE A 212 -2.42 17.70 -20.44
CA ILE A 212 -3.30 16.73 -19.79
C ILE A 212 -4.50 16.50 -20.69
N ASP A 213 -4.71 15.26 -21.08
CA ASP A 213 -5.94 14.82 -21.75
C ASP A 213 -6.91 14.23 -20.71
N SER A 214 -8.20 14.45 -20.91
CA SER A 214 -9.26 13.91 -20.03
C SER A 214 -10.25 13.09 -20.83
N PHE A 215 -10.63 11.93 -20.29
CA PHE A 215 -11.54 10.99 -20.94
C PHE A 215 -12.64 10.56 -19.97
N ASP A 216 -13.84 10.29 -20.50
CA ASP A 216 -14.89 9.64 -19.73
C ASP A 216 -14.64 8.13 -19.64
N VAL A 217 -14.81 7.58 -18.45
CA VAL A 217 -14.58 6.16 -18.12
C VAL A 217 -15.87 5.34 -18.25
N LEU A 218 -17.03 5.99 -18.13
CA LEU A 218 -18.34 5.37 -18.22
C LEU A 218 -19.03 5.83 -19.52
N ASN A 219 -18.90 5.03 -20.59
CA ASN A 219 -19.79 5.06 -21.74
C ASN A 219 -20.49 3.72 -21.90
#